data_AF-A0A953X6C5-F1
#
_entry.id   AF-A0A953X6C5-F1
#
_cell.length_a   1.000
_cell.length_b   1.000
_cell.length_c   1.000
_cell.angle_alpha   90.00
_cell.angle_beta   90.00
_cell.angle_gamma   90.00
#
_symmetry.space_group_name_H-M   'P 1'
#
loop_
_entity.id
_entity.type
_entity.pdbx_description
1 polymer ?
#
loop_
_entity_poly.entity_id
_entity_poly.type
_entity_poly.pdbx_seq_one_letter_code
_entity_poly.pdbx_strand_id
1 'polypeptide(L)'
;MTLHVVRPGPQATLQGFARVGSRHLGIPASGPADPLSMALANRLAGNASADTAIEITQGGAEFEFRQASAFAIAGASGKLSLSGKTIVAHRTHFARQGDILSIGHPDTGFRTYLAVPGGFVADEFLGSSSTCLPAGFGGLEGRALRPGDELEFDAAMEPAASLETPAN
;
A
#
# COMPACT_ATOMS: atom_id res chain seq x y z
N MET A 1 -14.27 0.14 -4.67
CA MET A 1 -13.41 0.61 -5.77
C MET A 1 -12.30 -0.41 -5.99
N THR A 2 -11.58 -0.33 -7.12
CA THR A 2 -10.58 -1.33 -7.50
C THR A 2 -9.29 -0.69 -8.01
N LEU A 3 -8.16 -1.24 -7.58
CA LEU A 3 -6.82 -0.90 -8.05
C LEU A 3 -6.24 -2.10 -8.80
N HIS A 4 -6.02 -1.94 -10.10
CA HIS A 4 -5.47 -2.98 -10.94
C HIS A 4 -3.94 -2.99 -10.87
N VAL A 5 -3.34 -4.16 -10.63
CA VAL A 5 -1.89 -4.34 -10.58
C VAL A 5 -1.36 -4.53 -12.00
N VAL A 6 -0.81 -3.47 -12.59
CA VAL A 6 -0.14 -3.55 -13.89
C VAL A 6 1.21 -4.26 -13.73
N ARG A 7 1.97 -3.87 -12.71
CA ARG A 7 3.29 -4.44 -12.40
C ARG A 7 3.57 -4.31 -10.90
N PRO A 8 3.80 -5.40 -10.16
CA PRO A 8 3.99 -5.33 -8.70
C PRO A 8 5.42 -4.94 -8.27
N GLY A 9 6.36 -4.82 -9.22
CA GLY A 9 7.79 -4.74 -8.92
C GLY A 9 8.37 -6.09 -8.47
N PRO A 10 9.57 -6.09 -7.86
CA PRO A 10 10.21 -7.33 -7.37
C PRO A 10 9.37 -8.09 -6.35
N GLN A 11 8.68 -7.37 -5.46
CA GLN A 11 7.74 -7.95 -4.50
C GLN A 11 6.81 -6.85 -3.98
N ALA A 12 5.49 -7.10 -4.05
CA ALA A 12 4.48 -6.32 -3.36
C ALA A 12 3.52 -7.23 -2.59
N THR A 13 3.10 -6.81 -1.40
CA THR A 13 2.18 -7.57 -0.53
C THR A 13 1.23 -6.63 0.19
N LEU A 14 0.04 -7.12 0.54
CA LEU A 14 -0.85 -6.41 1.46
C LEU A 14 -0.32 -6.57 2.90
N GLN A 15 -0.14 -5.46 3.59
CA GLN A 15 0.31 -5.40 4.99
C GLN A 15 -0.65 -4.53 5.78
N GLY A 16 -0.95 -4.96 7.01
CA GLY A 16 -1.78 -4.21 7.95
C GLY A 16 -1.20 -4.34 9.35
N PHE A 17 -2.07 -4.41 10.35
CA PHE A 17 -1.66 -4.63 11.73
C PHE A 17 -0.94 -5.98 11.90
N ALA A 18 0.06 -6.01 12.78
CA ALA A 18 0.81 -7.21 13.09
C ALA A 18 -0.04 -8.22 13.89
N ARG A 19 0.13 -9.51 13.60
CA ARG A 19 -0.43 -10.60 14.40
C ARG A 19 0.18 -10.63 15.79
N VAL A 20 -0.67 -10.80 16.79
CA VAL A 20 -0.27 -10.88 18.19
C VAL A 20 -0.74 -12.21 18.83
N GLY A 21 -0.16 -12.57 19.97
CA GLY A 21 -0.59 -13.72 20.77
C GLY A 21 -0.16 -15.10 20.25
N SER A 22 0.18 -15.26 18.97
CA SER A 22 0.40 -16.57 18.35
C SER A 22 1.88 -16.99 18.21
N ARG A 23 2.81 -16.19 18.73
CA ARG A 23 4.26 -16.46 18.63
C ARG A 23 4.68 -17.78 19.29
N HIS A 24 4.00 -18.17 20.37
CA HIS A 24 4.23 -19.44 21.07
C HIS A 24 3.91 -20.67 20.20
N LEU A 25 3.16 -20.50 19.12
CA LEU A 25 2.85 -21.53 18.12
C LEU A 25 3.79 -21.49 16.91
N GLY A 26 4.84 -20.66 16.95
CA GLY A 26 5.75 -20.46 15.82
C GLY A 26 5.21 -19.54 14.73
N ILE A 27 4.07 -18.89 14.94
CA ILE A 27 3.47 -17.98 13.95
C ILE A 27 4.09 -16.59 14.08
N PRO A 28 4.74 -16.05 13.03
CA PRO A 28 5.34 -14.73 13.08
C PRO A 28 4.28 -13.63 13.08
N ALA A 29 4.67 -12.44 13.57
CA ALA A 29 3.78 -11.29 13.62
C ALA A 29 3.40 -10.76 12.21
N SER A 30 4.25 -10.97 11.21
CA SER A 30 4.15 -10.28 9.90
C SER A 30 4.03 -8.76 10.10
N GLY A 31 3.24 -8.09 9.27
CA GLY A 31 3.08 -6.63 9.31
C GLY A 31 4.09 -5.92 8.42
N PRO A 32 3.96 -4.59 8.31
CA PRO A 32 4.86 -3.78 7.52
C PRO A 32 6.29 -3.87 8.08
N ALA A 33 7.27 -3.94 7.20
CA ALA A 33 8.68 -3.89 7.54
C ALA A 33 9.10 -2.53 8.15
N ASP A 34 8.36 -1.47 7.82
CA ASP A 34 8.47 -0.12 8.36
C ASP A 34 7.05 0.38 8.73
N PRO A 35 6.60 0.10 9.96
CA PRO A 35 5.28 0.49 10.43
C PRO A 35 5.05 2.00 10.46
N LEU A 36 6.11 2.81 10.62
CA LEU A 36 5.99 4.27 10.65
C LEU A 36 5.62 4.80 9.27
N SER A 37 6.32 4.37 8.22
CA SER A 37 6.00 4.79 6.86
C SER A 37 4.61 4.31 6.43
N MET A 38 4.21 3.09 6.79
CA MET A 38 2.84 2.63 6.54
C MET A 38 1.81 3.51 7.25
N ALA A 39 2.05 3.84 8.54
CA ALA A 39 1.18 4.72 9.30
C ALA A 39 1.07 6.11 8.65
N LEU A 40 2.17 6.68 8.17
CA LEU A 40 2.14 7.97 7.47
C LEU A 40 1.31 7.91 6.17
N ALA A 41 1.51 6.88 5.34
CA ALA A 41 0.70 6.70 4.13
C ALA A 41 -0.80 6.59 4.47
N ASN A 42 -1.15 5.78 5.47
CA ASN A 42 -2.53 5.64 5.93
C ASN A 42 -3.11 6.96 6.44
N ARG A 43 -2.39 7.68 7.30
CA ARG A 43 -2.88 8.96 7.84
C ARG A 43 -3.10 9.99 6.73
N LEU A 44 -2.23 10.04 5.73
CA LEU A 44 -2.40 10.89 4.55
C LEU A 44 -3.62 10.47 3.72
N ALA A 45 -3.90 9.17 3.59
CA ALA A 45 -5.10 8.66 2.94
C ALA A 45 -6.40 8.81 3.77
N GLY A 46 -6.32 9.35 4.99
CA GLY A 46 -7.46 9.53 5.90
C GLY A 46 -7.80 8.32 6.77
N ASN A 47 -6.94 7.30 6.75
CA ASN A 47 -7.15 6.02 7.40
C ASN A 47 -6.69 6.01 8.88
N ALA A 48 -7.03 4.94 9.59
CA ALA A 48 -6.33 4.56 10.80
C ALA A 48 -4.91 4.09 10.45
N SER A 49 -3.95 4.31 11.36
CA SER A 49 -2.52 4.08 11.08
C SER A 49 -2.19 2.64 10.64
N ALA A 50 -3.02 1.66 11.00
CA ALA A 50 -2.78 0.24 10.75
C ALA A 50 -3.72 -0.38 9.71
N ASP A 51 -4.51 0.43 9.00
CA ASP A 51 -5.35 -0.06 7.90
C ASP A 51 -4.48 -0.68 6.79
N THR A 52 -5.05 -1.63 6.05
CA THR A 52 -4.30 -2.41 5.08
C THR A 52 -3.80 -1.53 3.93
N ALA A 53 -2.49 -1.56 3.71
CA ALA A 53 -1.79 -0.86 2.64
C ALA A 53 -0.96 -1.85 1.82
N ILE A 54 -0.52 -1.45 0.62
CA ILE A 54 0.43 -2.24 -0.17
C ILE A 54 1.84 -1.87 0.27
N GLU A 55 2.62 -2.86 0.73
CA GLU A 55 4.06 -2.77 0.91
C GLU A 55 4.78 -3.19 -0.38
N ILE A 56 5.65 -2.32 -0.90
CA ILE A 56 6.37 -2.53 -2.16
C ILE A 56 7.88 -2.55 -1.88
N THR A 57 8.57 -3.56 -2.41
CA THR A 57 10.01 -3.76 -2.27
C THR A 57 10.75 -3.20 -3.47
N GLN A 58 11.68 -2.28 -3.25
CA GLN A 58 12.51 -1.66 -4.29
C GLN A 58 11.75 -0.93 -5.42
N GLY A 59 10.49 -0.55 -5.20
CA GLY A 59 9.70 0.14 -6.23
C GLY A 59 9.60 -0.69 -7.51
N GLY A 60 9.67 -0.03 -8.67
CA GLY A 60 9.44 -0.69 -9.96
C GLY A 60 8.02 -1.23 -10.07
N ALA A 61 7.04 -0.51 -9.53
CA ALA A 61 5.65 -0.93 -9.51
C ALA A 61 4.76 0.04 -10.27
N GLU A 62 3.68 -0.47 -10.86
CA GLU A 62 2.65 0.27 -11.56
C GLU A 62 1.26 -0.24 -11.20
N PHE A 63 0.36 0.70 -10.93
CA PHE A 63 -1.02 0.43 -10.55
C PHE A 63 -1.96 1.34 -11.33
N GLU A 64 -3.06 0.80 -11.83
CA GLU A 64 -4.08 1.54 -12.57
C GLU A 64 -5.34 1.69 -11.71
N PHE A 65 -5.80 2.93 -11.54
CA PHE A 65 -7.03 3.23 -10.80
C PHE A 65 -8.25 2.96 -11.69
N ARG A 66 -9.07 1.96 -11.35
CA ARG A 66 -10.29 1.65 -12.13
C ARG A 66 -11.43 2.63 -11.87
N GLN A 67 -11.36 3.40 -10.79
CA GLN A 67 -12.26 4.50 -10.46
C GLN A 67 -11.44 5.65 -9.86
N ALA A 68 -11.96 6.87 -9.94
CA ALA A 68 -11.30 8.02 -9.35
C ALA A 68 -11.22 7.88 -7.83
N SER A 69 -10.04 8.09 -7.25
CA SER A 69 -9.79 7.92 -5.82
C SER A 69 -8.62 8.77 -5.35
N ALA A 70 -8.65 9.17 -4.08
CA ALA A 70 -7.45 9.64 -3.41
C ALA A 70 -6.48 8.48 -3.13
N PHE A 71 -5.21 8.80 -2.95
CA PHE A 71 -4.17 7.87 -2.50
C PHE A 71 -3.01 8.62 -1.86
N ALA A 72 -2.16 7.90 -1.14
CA ALA A 72 -0.92 8.44 -0.59
C ALA A 72 0.21 7.43 -0.67
N ILE A 73 1.43 7.95 -0.80
CA ILE A 73 2.66 7.17 -0.84
C ILE A 73 3.58 7.66 0.27
N ALA A 74 4.21 6.75 1.02
CA ALA A 74 5.24 7.10 1.99
C ALA A 74 6.36 6.04 2.00
N GLY A 75 7.48 6.40 2.64
CA GLY A 75 8.67 5.56 2.72
C GLY A 75 9.62 5.81 1.56
N ALA A 76 10.43 4.81 1.23
CA ALA A 76 11.44 4.91 0.21
C ALA A 76 10.82 4.83 -1.19
N SER A 77 10.81 5.93 -1.94
CA SER A 77 10.34 5.94 -3.33
C SER A 77 11.38 6.59 -4.25
N GLY A 78 11.53 6.05 -5.46
CA GLY A 78 12.23 6.73 -6.54
C GLY A 78 11.36 7.81 -7.18
N LYS A 79 11.56 8.03 -8.49
CA LYS A 79 10.66 8.88 -9.29
C LYS A 79 9.23 8.37 -9.21
N LEU A 80 8.31 9.24 -8.82
CA LEU A 80 6.88 8.98 -8.80
C LEU A 80 6.19 9.75 -9.91
N SER A 81 5.29 9.11 -10.63
CA SER A 81 4.43 9.79 -11.59
C SER A 81 3.02 9.22 -11.62
N LEU A 82 2.05 10.06 -11.94
CA LEU A 82 0.67 9.70 -12.19
C LEU A 82 0.35 10.05 -13.64
N SER A 83 0.18 9.04 -14.49
CA SER A 83 -0.05 9.20 -15.94
C SER A 83 0.97 10.13 -16.61
N GLY A 84 2.25 9.98 -16.25
CA GLY A 84 3.35 10.78 -16.77
C GLY A 84 3.59 12.13 -16.07
N LYS A 85 2.68 12.59 -15.21
CA LYS A 85 2.89 13.79 -14.40
C LYS A 85 3.67 13.45 -13.13
N THR A 86 4.82 14.09 -12.92
CA THR A 86 5.61 13.91 -11.70
C THR A 86 4.81 14.30 -10.46
N ILE A 87 4.85 13.44 -9.44
CA ILE A 87 4.28 13.66 -8.11
C ILE A 87 5.36 13.45 -7.05
N VAL A 88 5.03 13.76 -5.79
CA VAL A 88 5.93 13.60 -4.64
C VAL A 88 5.34 12.61 -3.64
N ALA A 89 6.19 11.90 -2.90
CA ALA A 89 5.74 11.09 -1.77
C ALA A 89 5.28 11.99 -0.62
N HIS A 90 4.78 11.38 0.46
CA HIS A 90 4.40 12.03 1.71
C HIS A 90 3.33 13.12 1.56
N ARG A 91 2.46 12.94 0.56
CA ARG A 91 1.37 13.84 0.21
C ARG A 91 0.14 13.03 -0.24
N THR A 92 -1.04 13.59 0.02
CA THR A 92 -2.30 13.08 -0.53
C THR A 92 -2.44 13.51 -1.99
N HIS A 93 -2.67 12.54 -2.88
CA HIS A 93 -2.90 12.76 -4.31
C HIS A 93 -4.28 12.26 -4.71
N PHE A 94 -4.74 12.70 -5.88
CA PHE A 94 -6.00 12.26 -6.46
C PHE A 94 -5.76 11.71 -7.86
N ALA A 95 -6.19 10.48 -8.09
CA ALA A 95 -6.19 9.81 -9.37
C ALA A 95 -7.59 9.85 -9.99
N ARG A 96 -7.65 10.08 -11.31
CA ARG A 96 -8.86 9.84 -12.09
C ARG A 96 -8.93 8.37 -12.49
N GLN A 97 -10.12 7.95 -12.93
CA GLN A 97 -10.26 6.65 -13.57
C GLN A 97 -9.31 6.53 -14.77
N GLY A 98 -8.61 5.40 -14.85
CA GLY A 98 -7.63 5.09 -15.88
C GLY A 98 -6.24 5.70 -15.63
N ASP A 99 -6.05 6.48 -14.56
CA ASP A 99 -4.71 6.98 -14.24
C ASP A 99 -3.80 5.84 -13.77
N ILE A 100 -2.55 5.87 -14.25
CA ILE A 100 -1.52 4.89 -13.91
C ILE A 100 -0.52 5.55 -12.97
N LEU A 101 -0.45 5.06 -11.73
CA LEU A 101 0.59 5.41 -10.79
C LEU A 101 1.83 4.56 -11.08
N SER A 102 2.96 5.22 -11.34
CA SER A 102 4.27 4.60 -11.52
C SER A 102 5.20 4.93 -10.35
N ILE A 103 5.80 3.90 -9.75
CA ILE A 103 6.73 3.99 -8.63
C ILE A 103 8.09 3.48 -9.09
N GLY A 104 9.05 4.39 -9.24
CA GLY A 104 10.43 4.06 -9.60
C GLY A 104 11.24 3.44 -8.47
N HIS A 105 12.40 2.86 -8.83
CA HIS A 105 13.34 2.32 -7.85
C HIS A 105 13.91 3.45 -6.97
N PRO A 106 13.91 3.29 -5.63
CA PRO A 106 14.47 4.30 -4.74
C PRO A 106 16.00 4.31 -4.80
N ASP A 107 16.58 5.51 -4.74
CA ASP A 107 18.04 5.67 -4.59
C ASP A 107 18.49 5.38 -3.15
N THR A 108 17.62 5.62 -2.17
CA THR A 108 17.84 5.36 -0.73
C THR A 108 16.63 4.69 -0.09
N GLY A 109 16.88 3.77 0.85
CA GLY A 109 15.83 2.97 1.48
C GLY A 109 15.33 1.81 0.61
N PHE A 110 14.27 1.12 1.05
CA PHE A 110 13.90 -0.19 0.47
C PHE A 110 12.41 -0.52 0.41
N ARG A 111 11.56 0.18 1.17
CA ARG A 111 10.13 -0.10 1.31
C ARG A 111 9.29 1.14 1.03
N THR A 112 8.36 1.01 0.10
CA THR A 112 7.33 2.01 -0.22
C THR A 112 5.98 1.49 0.25
N TYR A 113 5.13 2.38 0.77
CA TYR A 113 3.75 2.06 1.13
C TYR A 113 2.79 2.87 0.30
N LEU A 114 1.82 2.20 -0.31
CA LEU A 114 0.70 2.81 -1.03
C LEU A 114 -0.58 2.56 -0.24
N ALA A 115 -1.24 3.64 0.18
CA ALA A 115 -2.52 3.61 0.86
C ALA A 115 -3.60 4.31 0.04
N VAL A 116 -4.82 3.81 0.16
CA VAL A 116 -6.06 4.37 -0.40
C VAL A 116 -7.06 4.57 0.74
N PRO A 117 -8.00 5.51 0.64
CA PRO A 117 -9.05 5.66 1.64
C PRO A 117 -9.75 4.34 1.93
N GLY A 118 -10.09 4.09 3.19
CA GLY A 118 -10.74 2.85 3.66
C GLY A 118 -9.82 1.63 3.74
N GLY A 119 -8.60 1.70 3.17
CA GLY A 119 -7.67 0.59 3.12
C GLY A 119 -8.09 -0.51 2.14
N PHE A 120 -7.17 -1.41 1.81
CA PHE A 120 -7.46 -2.54 0.93
C PHE A 120 -8.20 -3.66 1.65
N VAL A 121 -9.17 -4.27 0.96
CA VAL A 121 -9.80 -5.52 1.37
C VAL A 121 -8.76 -6.63 1.27
N ALA A 122 -8.65 -7.43 2.31
CA ALA A 122 -7.66 -8.49 2.43
C ALA A 122 -8.20 -9.65 3.25
N ASP A 123 -7.74 -10.86 2.94
CA ASP A 123 -7.94 -12.05 3.76
C ASP A 123 -7.28 -11.83 5.12
N GLU A 124 -8.05 -12.04 6.19
CA GLU A 124 -7.52 -12.01 7.54
C GLU A 124 -7.14 -13.41 8.01
N PHE A 125 -6.01 -13.48 8.73
CA PHE A 125 -5.61 -14.68 9.45
C PHE A 125 -5.15 -14.32 10.85
N LEU A 126 -5.79 -14.94 11.86
CA LEU A 126 -5.58 -14.69 13.28
C LEU A 126 -5.72 -13.21 13.66
N GLY A 127 -6.77 -12.57 13.13
CA GLY A 127 -7.04 -11.15 13.33
C GLY A 127 -5.85 -10.32 12.82
N SER A 128 -5.58 -10.38 11.52
CA SER A 128 -4.57 -9.55 10.84
C SER A 128 -4.69 -9.77 9.34
N SER A 129 -4.76 -8.67 8.60
CA SER A 129 -4.74 -8.63 7.14
C SER A 129 -3.33 -8.75 6.54
N SER A 130 -2.29 -8.84 7.36
CA SER A 130 -0.91 -8.87 6.88
C SER A 130 -0.61 -10.15 6.11
N THR A 131 0.23 -10.07 5.08
CA THR A 131 0.67 -11.26 4.32
C THR A 131 1.85 -11.94 5.03
N CYS A 132 1.83 -13.26 5.16
CA CYS A 132 2.98 -14.08 5.57
C CYS A 132 3.40 -15.02 4.43
N LEU A 133 4.32 -14.58 3.58
CA LEU A 133 4.76 -15.36 2.42
C LEU A 133 5.29 -16.76 2.74
N PRO A 134 6.13 -16.97 3.78
CA PRO A 134 6.65 -18.31 4.06
C PRO A 134 5.56 -19.33 4.44
N ALA A 135 4.44 -18.86 4.98
CA ALA A 135 3.37 -19.70 5.50
C ALA A 135 2.07 -19.63 4.68
N GLY A 136 1.97 -18.73 3.70
CA GLY A 136 0.86 -18.68 2.75
C GLY A 136 -0.47 -18.22 3.35
N PHE A 137 -0.47 -17.26 4.29
CA PHE A 137 -1.71 -16.73 4.86
C PHE A 137 -1.77 -15.19 4.92
N GLY A 138 -3.01 -14.69 4.94
CA GLY A 138 -3.35 -13.27 5.01
C GLY A 138 -3.09 -12.49 3.72
N GLY A 139 -3.58 -11.26 3.64
CA GLY A 139 -3.38 -10.40 2.47
C GLY A 139 -4.25 -10.83 1.29
N LEU A 140 -3.66 -11.07 0.12
CA LEU A 140 -4.38 -11.62 -1.02
C LEU A 140 -3.94 -13.07 -1.21
N GLU A 141 -4.78 -14.04 -0.82
CA GLU A 141 -4.52 -15.48 -0.95
C GLU A 141 -3.17 -15.93 -0.33
N GLY A 142 -2.64 -15.19 0.66
CA GLY A 142 -1.36 -15.54 1.30
C GLY A 142 -0.11 -15.34 0.44
N ARG A 143 -0.21 -14.66 -0.71
CA ARG A 143 0.86 -14.54 -1.70
C ARG A 143 1.25 -13.09 -1.99
N ALA A 144 2.35 -12.94 -2.71
CA ALA A 144 2.71 -11.67 -3.32
C ALA A 144 1.74 -11.32 -4.46
N LEU A 145 1.56 -10.02 -4.68
CA LEU A 145 0.78 -9.48 -5.78
C LEU A 145 1.42 -9.86 -7.12
N ARG A 146 0.58 -10.03 -8.14
CA ARG A 146 0.95 -10.42 -9.51
C ARG A 146 0.32 -9.46 -10.50
N PRO A 147 0.89 -9.32 -11.71
CA PRO A 147 0.22 -8.62 -12.79
C PRO A 147 -1.18 -9.19 -13.05
N GLY A 148 -2.18 -8.32 -13.17
CA GLY A 148 -3.57 -8.68 -13.39
C GLY A 148 -4.39 -8.88 -12.11
N ASP A 149 -3.79 -8.83 -10.92
CA ASP A 149 -4.58 -8.79 -9.67
C ASP A 149 -5.42 -7.51 -9.61
N GLU A 150 -6.64 -7.62 -9.10
CA GLU A 150 -7.57 -6.51 -8.88
C GLU A 150 -7.80 -6.37 -7.37
N LEU A 151 -7.36 -5.25 -6.80
CA LEU A 151 -7.41 -5.02 -5.35
C LEU A 151 -8.61 -4.16 -4.99
N GLU A 152 -9.54 -4.72 -4.22
CA GLU A 152 -10.70 -3.99 -3.75
C GLU A 152 -10.37 -3.09 -2.54
N PHE A 153 -11.03 -1.93 -2.46
CA PHE A 153 -10.98 -1.02 -1.33
C PHE A 153 -12.26 -0.20 -1.23
N ASP A 154 -12.64 0.23 -0.03
CA ASP A 154 -13.84 1.03 0.19
C ASP A 154 -13.54 2.53 0.14
N ALA A 155 -14.25 3.25 -0.71
CA ALA A 155 -13.99 4.66 -0.94
C ALA A 155 -15.04 5.51 -0.23
N ALA A 156 -14.87 5.67 1.08
CA ALA A 156 -15.73 6.52 1.88
C ALA A 156 -15.24 7.98 1.96
N MET A 157 -14.16 8.35 1.27
CA MET A 157 -13.58 9.70 1.41
C MET A 157 -13.66 10.51 0.10
N GLU A 158 -14.56 11.49 0.10
CA GLU A 158 -14.36 12.72 -0.68
C GLU A 158 -13.03 13.37 -0.24
N PRO A 159 -12.32 14.08 -1.13
CA PRO A 159 -10.97 14.56 -0.85
C PRO A 159 -10.92 15.34 0.47
N ALA A 160 -10.36 14.72 1.51
CA ALA A 160 -9.84 15.49 2.63
C ALA A 160 -8.79 16.44 2.04
N ALA A 161 -8.76 17.68 2.52
CA ALA A 161 -7.79 18.69 2.08
C ALA A 161 -6.40 18.06 1.93
N SER A 162 -5.68 18.39 0.86
CA SER A 162 -4.37 17.78 0.55
C SER A 162 -3.45 17.84 1.78
N LEU A 163 -3.29 16.72 2.47
CA LEU A 163 -2.39 16.59 3.61
C LEU A 163 -0.98 16.31 3.11
N GLU A 164 0.00 16.86 3.81
CA GLU A 164 1.44 16.70 3.56
C GLU A 164 2.12 16.48 4.91
N THR A 165 3.12 15.62 4.97
CA THR A 165 4.01 15.58 6.16
C THR A 165 4.99 16.76 6.09
N PRO A 166 5.54 17.22 7.23
CA PRO A 166 6.62 18.20 7.21
C PRO A 166 7.77 17.73 6.30
N ALA A 167 8.37 18.67 5.56
CA ALA A 167 9.60 18.40 4.84
C ALA A 167 10.72 18.15 5.86
N ASN A 168 11.52 17.09 5.62
CA ASN A 168 12.76 16.85 6.36
C ASN A 168 13.80 17.93 6.04
#